data_AF-A0A7S2CIS5-F1
#
_entry.id   AF-A0A7S2CIS5-F1
#
_cell.length_a   1.000
_cell.length_b   1.000
_cell.length_c   1.000
_cell.angle_alpha   90.00
_cell.angle_beta   90.00
_cell.angle_gamma   90.00
#
_symmetry.space_group_name_H-M   'P 1'
#
loop_
_entity.id
_entity.type
_entity.pdbx_description
1 polymer ?
#
loop_
_entity_poly.entity_id
_entity_poly.type
_entity_poly.pdbx_seq_one_letter_code
_entity_poly.pdbx_strand_id
1 'polypeptide(L)'
;MGDEVTWDDYIQSQMVDYGGVSQACILSCEDGVTWASTEGFQPTVHIAEVNQEDGSTSQQEINEAALLVKFVASGRKPSEGFWINGVKYMVLRTIQNESPRLPGETIFVVYGKKPAGGICMAKSKSTIVIGTFDEGRGQSAGLCNQIVIRIATWLAVNQF
;
A
#
# COMPACT_ATOMS: atom_id res chain seq x y z
N MET A 1 30.04 -0.55 17.78
CA MET A 1 28.64 -0.74 18.19
C MET A 1 27.85 -0.16 17.03
N GLY A 2 27.59 -0.98 16.01
CA GLY A 2 26.86 -0.53 14.82
C GLY A 2 25.39 -0.77 15.08
N ASP A 3 24.58 0.27 15.02
CA ASP A 3 23.13 0.13 15.14
C ASP A 3 22.63 -0.83 14.06
N GLU A 4 21.87 -1.84 14.49
CA GLU A 4 21.23 -2.79 13.60
C GLU A 4 20.13 -2.03 12.84
N VAL A 5 20.32 -1.85 11.53
CA VAL A 5 19.34 -1.16 10.68
C VAL A 5 18.07 -2.00 10.65
N THR A 6 16.97 -1.43 11.14
CA THR A 6 15.66 -2.10 11.14
C THR A 6 15.01 -2.00 9.76
N TRP A 7 13.99 -2.83 9.51
CA TRP A 7 13.18 -2.70 8.30
C TRP A 7 12.44 -1.35 8.24
N ASP A 8 12.09 -0.77 9.39
CA ASP A 8 11.49 0.55 9.48
C ASP A 8 12.46 1.65 9.03
N ASP A 9 13.72 1.59 9.47
CA ASP A 9 14.79 2.50 9.02
C ASP A 9 15.06 2.36 7.51
N TYR A 10 15.01 1.13 7.01
CA TYR A 10 15.18 0.86 5.59
C TYR A 10 14.07 1.52 4.76
N ILE A 11 12.79 1.35 5.09
CA ILE A 11 11.71 1.97 4.32
C ILE A 11 11.67 3.49 4.49
N GLN A 12 12.01 4.00 5.68
CA GLN A 12 12.10 5.44 5.92
C GLN A 12 13.14 6.05 4.97
N SER A 13 14.35 5.49 4.94
CA SER A 13 15.42 6.00 4.07
C SER A 13 15.14 5.80 2.57
N GLN A 14 14.66 4.61 2.17
CA GLN A 14 14.51 4.27 0.76
C GLN A 14 13.25 4.84 0.12
N MET A 15 12.25 5.22 0.91
CA MET A 15 10.96 5.70 0.40
C MET A 15 10.71 7.16 0.79
N VAL A 16 10.73 7.47 2.09
CA VAL A 16 10.34 8.80 2.58
C VAL A 16 11.47 9.81 2.39
N ASP A 17 12.69 9.48 2.83
CA ASP A 17 13.83 10.40 2.72
C ASP A 17 14.30 10.56 1.27
N TYR A 18 14.01 9.59 0.41
CA TYR A 18 14.16 9.72 -1.05
C TYR A 18 13.23 10.80 -1.65
N GLY A 19 12.19 11.21 -0.91
CA GLY A 19 11.37 12.40 -1.19
C GLY A 19 10.08 12.16 -1.98
N GLY A 20 9.88 10.96 -2.52
CA GLY A 20 8.70 10.64 -3.34
C GLY A 20 7.51 10.02 -2.61
N VAL A 21 7.67 9.69 -1.33
CA VAL A 21 6.66 9.05 -0.49
C VAL A 21 6.53 9.83 0.82
N SER A 22 5.32 10.01 1.32
CA SER A 22 5.05 10.67 2.61
C SER A 22 5.06 9.70 3.77
N GLN A 23 4.40 8.54 3.60
CA GLN A 23 4.32 7.46 4.57
C GLN A 23 4.25 6.14 3.82
N ALA A 24 4.79 5.06 4.41
CA ALA A 24 4.87 3.75 3.78
C ALA A 24 4.73 2.61 4.79
N CYS A 25 4.25 1.46 4.31
CA CYS A 25 4.32 0.20 5.04
C CYS A 25 4.50 -0.98 4.10
N ILE A 26 5.03 -2.08 4.66
CA ILE A 26 5.18 -3.38 4.01
C ILE A 26 4.36 -4.38 4.81
N LEU A 27 3.51 -5.13 4.12
CA LEU A 27 2.69 -6.19 4.69
C LEU A 27 3.01 -7.52 4.02
N SER A 28 2.83 -8.61 4.75
CA SER A 28 2.74 -9.95 4.20
C SER A 28 1.49 -10.09 3.31
N CYS A 29 1.64 -10.71 2.14
CA CYS A 29 0.52 -11.08 1.28
C CYS A 29 -0.35 -12.20 1.86
N GLU A 30 0.19 -13.01 2.76
CA GLU A 30 -0.50 -14.20 3.28
C GLU A 30 -1.57 -13.84 4.31
N ASP A 31 -1.22 -12.98 5.25
CA ASP A 31 -2.03 -12.68 6.44
C ASP A 31 -2.22 -11.17 6.68
N GLY A 32 -1.55 -10.32 5.91
CA GLY A 32 -1.62 -8.87 6.06
C GLY A 32 -0.84 -8.33 7.25
N VAL A 33 0.03 -9.13 7.88
CA VAL A 33 0.87 -8.69 8.99
C VAL A 33 1.87 -7.64 8.51
N THR A 34 1.97 -6.54 9.26
CA THR A 34 2.94 -5.47 9.00
C THR A 34 4.36 -5.94 9.33
N TRP A 35 5.22 -5.92 8.32
CA TRP A 35 6.66 -6.21 8.46
C TRP A 35 7.47 -4.96 8.73
N ALA A 36 7.02 -3.83 8.18
CA ALA A 36 7.67 -2.54 8.33
C ALA A 36 6.67 -1.41 8.15
N SER A 37 6.82 -0.31 8.88
CA SER A 37 6.02 0.90 8.70
C SER A 37 6.78 2.16 9.07
N THR A 38 6.56 3.23 8.32
CA THR A 38 6.93 4.59 8.75
C THR A 38 6.06 4.98 9.94
N GLU A 39 6.54 5.87 10.80
CA GLU A 39 5.88 6.23 12.06
C GLU A 39 4.37 6.47 11.90
N GLY A 40 3.58 5.69 12.63
CA GLY A 40 2.13 5.82 12.70
C GLY A 40 1.37 5.48 11.41
N PHE A 41 1.96 4.75 10.45
CA PHE A 41 1.31 4.35 9.21
C PHE A 41 1.20 2.83 9.05
N GLN A 42 0.10 2.25 9.51
CA GLN A 42 -0.16 0.82 9.40
C GLN A 42 -1.66 0.52 9.27
N PRO A 43 -2.04 -0.69 8.80
CA PRO A 43 -3.43 -1.12 8.81
C PRO A 43 -3.99 -1.12 10.24
N THR A 44 -5.24 -0.72 10.36
CA THR A 44 -5.98 -0.63 11.63
C THR A 44 -7.32 -1.38 11.54
N VAL A 45 -7.92 -1.61 12.72
CA VAL A 45 -9.31 -2.05 12.82
C VAL A 45 -10.13 -0.90 13.40
N HIS A 46 -11.18 -0.48 12.70
CA HIS A 46 -12.02 0.64 13.12
C HIS A 46 -13.44 0.52 12.56
N ILE A 47 -14.40 1.20 13.20
CA ILE A 47 -15.77 1.32 12.67
C ILE A 47 -15.81 2.44 11.64
N ALA A 48 -16.31 2.17 10.44
CA ALA A 48 -16.51 3.18 9.41
C ALA A 48 -17.89 3.08 8.76
N GLU A 49 -18.35 4.19 8.20
CA GLU A 49 -19.56 4.23 7.40
C GLU A 49 -19.29 3.77 5.96
N VAL A 50 -20.01 2.73 5.54
CA VAL A 50 -19.93 2.14 4.21
C VAL A 50 -21.25 2.37 3.48
N ASN A 51 -21.17 2.97 2.29
CA ASN A 51 -22.30 3.09 1.37
C ASN A 51 -22.66 1.72 0.81
N GLN A 52 -23.93 1.36 0.89
CA GLN A 52 -24.48 0.15 0.31
C GLN A 52 -24.99 0.37 -1.11
N GLU A 53 -25.28 -0.71 -1.83
CA GLU A 53 -25.75 -0.67 -3.22
C GLU A 53 -27.14 -0.03 -3.36
N ASP A 54 -27.95 -0.04 -2.30
CA ASP A 54 -29.27 0.59 -2.24
C ASP A 54 -29.21 2.11 -1.95
N GLY A 55 -28.01 2.68 -1.82
CA GLY A 55 -27.79 4.09 -1.49
C GLY A 55 -27.90 4.42 0.00
N SER A 56 -28.14 3.44 0.87
CA SER A 56 -28.09 3.60 2.33
C SER A 56 -26.65 3.57 2.86
N THR A 57 -26.47 4.05 4.08
CA THR A 57 -25.18 3.95 4.80
C THR A 57 -25.30 3.01 5.98
N SER A 58 -24.24 2.22 6.23
CA SER A 58 -24.19 1.28 7.34
C SER A 58 -22.83 1.33 8.02
N GLN A 59 -22.83 1.28 9.35
CA GLN A 59 -21.60 1.19 10.14
C GLN A 59 -21.11 -0.25 10.14
N GLN A 60 -19.90 -0.44 9.66
CA GLN A 60 -19.27 -1.75 9.58
C GLN A 60 -17.88 -1.69 10.23
N GLU A 61 -17.47 -2.79 10.85
CA GLU A 61 -16.11 -2.96 11.30
C GLU A 61 -15.20 -3.20 10.08
N ILE A 62 -14.23 -2.32 9.91
CA ILE A 62 -13.25 -2.36 8.84
C ILE A 62 -11.96 -2.92 9.42
N ASN A 63 -11.60 -4.13 8.99
CA ASN A 63 -10.27 -4.69 9.20
C ASN A 63 -9.43 -4.43 7.94
N GLU A 64 -8.62 -3.37 7.97
CA GLU A 64 -7.86 -2.92 6.80
C GLU A 64 -6.91 -4.00 6.27
N ALA A 65 -6.18 -4.71 7.15
CA ALA A 65 -5.26 -5.78 6.75
C ALA A 65 -6.00 -6.89 6.00
N ALA A 66 -7.13 -7.37 6.54
CA ALA A 66 -7.93 -8.42 5.91
C ALA A 66 -8.51 -7.96 4.55
N LEU A 67 -8.93 -6.70 4.44
CA LEU A 67 -9.41 -6.12 3.18
C LEU A 67 -8.30 -6.00 2.14
N LEU A 68 -7.08 -5.62 2.55
CA LEU A 68 -5.92 -5.55 1.67
C LEU A 68 -5.56 -6.91 1.10
N VAL A 69 -5.50 -7.95 1.94
CA VAL A 69 -5.27 -9.34 1.49
C VAL A 69 -6.36 -9.78 0.50
N LYS A 70 -7.64 -9.53 0.83
CA LYS A 70 -8.76 -9.84 -0.08
C LYS A 70 -8.66 -9.06 -1.40
N PHE A 71 -8.26 -7.80 -1.36
CA PHE A 71 -8.12 -6.96 -2.55
C PHE A 71 -7.02 -7.52 -3.46
N VAL A 72 -5.83 -7.79 -2.95
CA VAL A 72 -4.73 -8.30 -3.77
C VAL A 72 -4.94 -9.73 -4.25
N ALA A 73 -5.71 -10.55 -3.51
CA ALA A 73 -6.06 -11.90 -3.91
C ALA A 73 -7.11 -11.93 -5.03
N SER A 74 -8.13 -11.06 -4.96
CA SER A 74 -9.21 -10.99 -5.94
C SER A 74 -8.89 -10.10 -7.15
N GLY A 75 -7.93 -9.19 -7.02
CA GLY A 75 -7.66 -8.11 -7.97
C GLY A 75 -8.79 -7.07 -8.06
N ARG A 76 -9.81 -7.16 -7.20
CA ARG A 76 -11.01 -6.31 -7.22
C ARG A 76 -11.14 -5.52 -5.94
N LYS A 77 -11.50 -4.24 -6.06
CA LYS A 77 -11.72 -3.37 -4.92
C LYS A 77 -12.82 -3.96 -4.01
N PRO A 78 -12.60 -4.08 -2.70
CA PRO A 78 -13.64 -4.47 -1.75
C PRO A 78 -14.86 -3.53 -1.79
N SER A 79 -16.03 -4.04 -1.42
CA SER A 79 -17.27 -3.26 -1.33
C SER A 79 -17.14 -2.17 -0.25
N GLU A 80 -16.48 -2.52 0.86
CA GLU A 80 -16.19 -1.64 2.00
C GLU A 80 -15.28 -0.47 1.61
N GLY A 81 -14.45 -0.65 0.59
CA GLY A 81 -13.53 0.34 0.05
C GLY A 81 -12.06 -0.05 0.22
N PHE A 82 -11.18 0.87 -0.17
CA PHE A 82 -9.73 0.73 0.02
C PHE A 82 -9.33 1.66 1.16
N TRP A 83 -8.89 1.06 2.27
CA TRP A 83 -8.59 1.76 3.52
C TRP A 83 -7.16 1.44 3.95
N ILE A 84 -6.47 2.45 4.45
CA ILE A 84 -5.21 2.27 5.18
C ILE A 84 -5.08 3.40 6.20
N ASN A 85 -4.66 3.04 7.41
CA ASN A 85 -4.43 3.98 8.52
C ASN A 85 -5.66 4.85 8.84
N GLY A 86 -6.87 4.29 8.74
CA GLY A 86 -8.13 4.99 8.99
C GLY A 86 -8.58 5.92 7.86
N VAL A 87 -7.85 5.97 6.74
CA VAL A 87 -8.16 6.84 5.60
C VAL A 87 -8.70 6.03 4.43
N LYS A 88 -9.86 6.44 3.92
CA LYS A 88 -10.45 5.87 2.70
C LYS A 88 -9.82 6.48 1.46
N TYR A 89 -9.33 5.63 0.56
CA TYR A 89 -8.80 6.01 -0.73
C TYR A 89 -9.73 5.57 -1.86
N MET A 90 -9.90 6.43 -2.86
CA MET A 90 -10.61 6.08 -4.08
C MET A 90 -9.65 5.40 -5.04
N VAL A 91 -9.90 4.13 -5.37
CA VAL A 91 -9.13 3.41 -6.40
C VAL A 91 -9.41 4.04 -7.76
N LEU A 92 -8.36 4.54 -8.40
CA LEU A 92 -8.40 5.13 -9.74
C LEU A 92 -8.07 4.12 -10.82
N ARG A 93 -7.08 3.26 -10.55
CA ARG A 93 -6.56 2.32 -11.54
C ARG A 93 -5.91 1.14 -10.86
N THR A 94 -6.13 -0.04 -11.41
CA THR A 94 -5.40 -1.27 -11.10
C THR A 94 -4.65 -1.71 -12.35
N ILE A 95 -3.39 -2.10 -12.20
CA ILE A 95 -2.54 -2.56 -13.31
C ILE A 95 -1.87 -3.85 -12.87
N GLN A 96 -1.79 -4.82 -13.76
CA GLN A 96 -0.96 -6.00 -13.56
C GLN A 96 0.14 -5.96 -14.62
N ASN A 97 1.38 -5.76 -14.16
CA ASN A 97 2.55 -5.67 -15.03
C ASN A 97 3.49 -6.84 -14.76
N GLU A 98 4.25 -7.25 -15.77
CA GLU A 98 5.40 -8.12 -15.53
C GLU A 98 6.43 -7.38 -14.67
N SER A 99 7.04 -8.10 -13.74
CA SER A 99 8.09 -7.58 -12.87
C SER A 99 9.30 -7.20 -13.71
N PRO A 100 9.81 -5.95 -13.59
CA PRO A 100 10.94 -5.50 -14.41
C PRO A 100 12.26 -6.20 -14.08
N ARG A 101 12.33 -6.97 -12.99
CA ARG A 101 13.53 -7.72 -12.57
C ARG A 101 13.32 -9.22 -12.44
N LEU A 102 12.09 -9.72 -12.60
CA LEU A 102 11.77 -11.14 -12.48
C LEU A 102 10.91 -11.56 -13.68
N PRO A 103 11.50 -12.17 -14.72
CA PRO A 103 10.76 -12.68 -15.86
C PRO A 103 9.69 -13.69 -15.41
N GLY A 104 8.46 -13.53 -15.87
CA GLY A 104 7.34 -14.42 -15.52
C GLY A 104 6.65 -14.14 -14.18
N GLU A 105 7.15 -13.21 -13.37
CA GLU A 105 6.45 -12.73 -12.17
C GLU A 105 5.62 -11.49 -12.50
N THR A 106 4.44 -11.34 -11.88
CA THR A 106 3.59 -10.16 -12.08
C THR A 106 3.49 -9.33 -10.81
N ILE A 107 3.57 -8.02 -10.96
CA ILE A 107 3.33 -7.05 -9.89
C ILE A 107 1.95 -6.45 -10.12
N PHE A 108 1.08 -6.61 -9.13
CA PHE A 108 -0.22 -5.98 -9.10
C PHE A 108 -0.11 -4.61 -8.44
N VAL A 109 -0.40 -3.56 -9.21
CA VAL A 109 -0.25 -2.16 -8.80
C VAL A 109 -1.62 -1.52 -8.69
N VAL A 110 -1.86 -0.81 -7.59
CA VAL A 110 -3.07 -0.02 -7.38
C VAL A 110 -2.71 1.44 -7.18
N TYR A 111 -3.41 2.30 -7.90
CA TYR A 111 -3.37 3.74 -7.71
C TYR A 111 -4.67 4.18 -7.06
N GLY A 112 -4.55 4.86 -5.93
CA GLY A 112 -5.65 5.51 -5.27
C GLY A 112 -5.41 6.99 -5.07
N LYS A 113 -6.48 7.75 -4.86
CA LYS A 113 -6.44 9.16 -4.49
C LYS A 113 -7.20 9.45 -3.21
N LYS A 114 -6.80 10.52 -2.56
CA LYS A 114 -7.53 11.22 -1.49
C LYS A 114 -7.49 12.74 -1.78
N PRO A 115 -8.26 13.59 -1.09
CA PRO A 115 -8.05 15.02 -1.19
C PRO A 115 -6.59 15.39 -0.89
N ALA A 116 -5.98 16.23 -1.75
CA ALA A 116 -4.60 16.71 -1.64
C ALA A 116 -3.51 15.61 -1.63
N GLY A 117 -3.75 14.45 -2.24
CA GLY A 117 -2.73 13.41 -2.36
C GLY A 117 -3.28 12.06 -2.80
N GLY A 118 -2.55 11.00 -2.49
CA GLY A 118 -2.99 9.67 -2.86
C GLY A 118 -2.14 8.55 -2.30
N ILE A 119 -2.30 7.39 -2.92
CA ILE A 119 -1.69 6.14 -2.49
C ILE A 119 -1.29 5.33 -3.71
N CYS A 120 -0.16 4.66 -3.59
CA CYS A 120 0.31 3.64 -4.51
C CYS A 120 0.55 2.37 -3.72
N MET A 121 0.04 1.25 -4.22
CA MET A 121 0.28 -0.08 -3.66
C MET A 121 0.86 -0.96 -4.75
N ALA A 122 1.88 -1.74 -4.43
CA ALA A 122 2.41 -2.78 -5.30
C ALA A 122 2.47 -4.10 -4.52
N LYS A 123 1.82 -5.12 -5.09
CA LYS A 123 1.82 -6.48 -4.57
C LYS A 123 2.71 -7.36 -5.44
N SER A 124 3.69 -7.98 -4.80
CA SER A 124 4.53 -9.04 -5.37
C SER A 124 3.95 -10.42 -5.02
N LYS A 125 4.74 -11.49 -5.12
CA LYS A 125 4.30 -12.83 -4.72
C LYS A 125 3.97 -12.92 -3.22
N SER A 126 4.81 -12.31 -2.38
CA SER A 126 4.87 -12.50 -0.92
C SER A 126 4.59 -11.22 -0.13
N THR A 127 4.76 -10.04 -0.73
CA THR A 127 4.65 -8.76 -0.01
C THR A 127 3.70 -7.77 -0.69
N ILE A 128 3.03 -6.97 0.13
CA ILE A 128 2.25 -5.80 -0.27
C ILE A 128 3.02 -4.57 0.22
N VAL A 129 3.51 -3.75 -0.71
CA VAL A 129 4.18 -2.48 -0.40
C VAL A 129 3.21 -1.35 -0.66
N ILE A 130 3.02 -0.46 0.32
CA ILE A 130 2.11 0.67 0.25
C ILE A 130 2.91 1.94 0.51
N GLY A 131 2.68 2.96 -0.31
CA GLY A 131 3.23 4.30 -0.13
C GLY A 131 2.18 5.37 -0.42
N THR A 132 2.17 6.43 0.37
CA THR A 132 1.31 7.60 0.14
C THR A 132 2.11 8.75 -0.44
N PHE A 133 1.44 9.66 -1.14
CA PHE A 133 2.04 10.92 -1.59
C PHE A 133 1.14 12.09 -1.22
N ASP A 134 1.78 13.23 -0.99
CA ASP A 134 1.13 14.50 -0.65
C ASP A 134 1.49 15.56 -1.70
N GLU A 135 0.48 16.03 -2.42
CA GLU A 135 0.67 17.03 -3.49
C GLU A 135 1.11 18.38 -2.92
N GLY A 136 0.71 18.73 -1.69
CA GLY A 136 1.13 19.93 -0.99
C GLY A 136 2.61 19.94 -0.62
N ARG A 137 3.22 18.75 -0.51
CA ARG A 137 4.67 18.57 -0.31
C ARG A 137 5.46 18.48 -1.63
N GLY A 138 4.81 18.72 -2.77
CA GLY A 138 5.43 18.60 -4.10
C GLY A 138 5.63 17.16 -4.56
N GLN A 139 5.00 16.18 -3.90
CA GLN A 139 5.07 14.78 -4.29
C GLN A 139 4.04 14.48 -5.38
N SER A 140 4.28 13.42 -6.16
CA SER A 140 3.38 13.02 -7.24
C SER A 140 3.16 11.51 -7.25
N ALA A 141 2.01 11.10 -7.78
CA ALA A 141 1.67 9.70 -8.00
C ALA A 141 2.74 8.95 -8.82
N GLY A 142 3.36 9.64 -9.79
CA GLY A 142 4.38 9.04 -10.66
C GLY A 142 5.62 8.59 -9.89
N LEU A 143 6.20 9.49 -9.08
CA LEU A 143 7.39 9.19 -8.30
C LEU A 143 7.10 8.20 -7.17
N CYS A 144 5.99 8.39 -6.44
CA CYS A 144 5.55 7.48 -5.40
C CYS A 144 5.41 6.05 -5.92
N ASN A 145 4.76 5.89 -7.07
CA ASN A 145 4.58 4.59 -7.70
C ASN A 145 5.90 3.94 -8.12
N GLN A 146 6.83 4.70 -8.71
CA GLN A 146 8.14 4.17 -9.10
C GLN A 146 8.88 3.61 -7.88
N ILE A 147 8.84 4.31 -6.74
CA ILE A 147 9.48 3.88 -5.49
C ILE A 147 8.81 2.63 -4.95
N VAL A 148 7.47 2.62 -4.87
CA VAL A 148 6.70 1.47 -4.36
C VAL A 148 6.94 0.21 -5.19
N ILE A 149 6.92 0.31 -6.53
CA ILE A 149 7.24 -0.81 -7.42
C ILE A 149 8.70 -1.25 -7.23
N ARG A 150 9.65 -0.31 -7.11
CA ARG A 150 11.06 -0.63 -6.90
C ARG A 150 11.27 -1.47 -5.64
N ILE A 151 10.66 -1.09 -4.52
CA ILE A 151 10.76 -1.82 -3.26
C ILE A 151 10.06 -3.18 -3.36
N ALA A 152 8.83 -3.24 -3.89
CA ALA A 152 8.12 -4.51 -4.06
C ALA A 152 8.89 -5.50 -4.96
N THR A 153 9.50 -5.00 -6.03
CA THR A 153 10.34 -5.81 -6.92
C THR A 153 11.60 -6.28 -6.21
N TRP A 154 12.25 -5.41 -5.44
CA TRP A 154 13.46 -5.74 -4.70
C TRP A 154 13.20 -6.83 -3.65
N LEU A 155 12.10 -6.73 -2.88
CA LEU A 155 11.70 -7.75 -1.91
C LEU A 155 11.47 -9.11 -2.59
N ALA A 156 10.75 -9.12 -3.72
CA ALA A 156 10.49 -10.32 -4.48
C ALA A 156 11.77 -11.01 -5.00
N VAL A 157 12.74 -10.21 -5.48
CA VAL A 157 14.03 -10.73 -5.99
C VAL A 157 14.84 -11.38 -4.88
N ASN A 158 14.81 -10.81 -3.68
CA ASN A 158 15.56 -11.33 -2.53
C ASN A 158 14.81 -12.44 -1.75
N GLN A 159 13.67 -12.91 -2.29
CA GLN A 159 12.87 -14.03 -1.75
C GLN A 159 12.38 -13.83 -0.31
N PHE A 160 12.04 -12.60 0.05
CA PHE A 160 11.23 -12.32 1.24
C PHE A 160 9.76 -12.50 0.90
#